data_AF-A0A1I1NU87-F1
#
_entry.id   AF-A0A1I1NU87-F1
#
_cell.length_a   1.000
_cell.length_b   1.000
_cell.length_c   1.000
_cell.angle_alpha   90.00
_cell.angle_beta   90.00
_cell.angle_gamma   90.00
#
_symmetry.space_group_name_H-M   'P 1'
#
loop_
_entity.id
_entity.type
_entity.pdbx_description
1 polymer ?
#
loop_
_entity_poly.entity_id
_entity_poly.type
_entity_poly.pdbx_seq_one_letter_code
_entity_poly.pdbx_strand_id
1 'polypeptide(L)'
;MAYSYFKFATPGIAPNPVINPISYIQVSGTPPFCTGGLNICFIFTTVQILGGVPKPIITGALQAEINTAIATLISTPNVYVKP
;
A
#
# COMPACT_ATOMS: atom_id res chain seq x y z
N MET A 1 -2.72 14.83 -9.50
CA MET A 1 -1.86 13.64 -9.63
C MET A 1 -2.77 12.44 -9.80
N ALA A 2 -2.51 11.56 -10.77
CA ALA A 2 -3.30 10.35 -10.96
C ALA A 2 -2.87 9.32 -9.90
N TYR A 3 -3.78 8.98 -8.98
CA TYR A 3 -3.55 7.94 -7.98
C TYR A 3 -3.96 6.59 -8.57
N SER A 4 -3.09 5.59 -8.40
CA SER A 4 -3.36 4.21 -8.75
C SER A 4 -3.52 3.36 -7.50
N TYR A 5 -4.33 2.33 -7.64
CA TYR A 5 -4.66 1.37 -6.60
C TYR A 5 -3.64 0.22 -6.61
N PHE A 6 -2.99 0.01 -5.46
CA PHE A 6 -1.98 -1.03 -5.27
C PHE A 6 -2.35 -1.94 -4.11
N LYS A 7 -2.59 -3.22 -4.41
CA LYS A 7 -2.88 -4.24 -3.41
C LYS A 7 -1.58 -4.78 -2.82
N PHE A 8 -1.56 -4.97 -1.51
CA PHE A 8 -0.44 -5.59 -0.82
C PHE A 8 -0.46 -7.11 -0.98
N ALA A 9 0.63 -7.68 -1.50
CA ALA A 9 0.80 -9.13 -1.64
C ALA A 9 1.38 -9.69 -0.34
N THR A 10 0.53 -10.17 0.58
CA THR A 10 0.98 -10.82 1.83
C THR A 10 1.72 -12.13 1.51
N PRO A 11 2.85 -12.47 2.16
CA PRO A 11 3.53 -11.80 3.29
C PRO A 11 4.47 -10.63 2.92
N GLY A 12 4.56 -10.27 1.65
CA GLY A 12 5.43 -9.21 1.13
C GLY A 12 6.90 -9.62 1.08
N ILE A 13 7.76 -8.69 0.66
CA ILE A 13 9.20 -8.92 0.52
C ILE A 13 9.97 -8.25 1.67
N ALA A 14 10.65 -9.05 2.48
CA ALA A 14 11.54 -8.62 3.57
C ALA A 14 12.67 -7.69 3.08
N PRO A 15 13.30 -6.85 3.94
CA PRO A 15 13.16 -6.78 5.40
C PRO A 15 11.92 -6.01 5.88
N ASN A 16 11.48 -4.98 5.15
CA ASN A 16 10.33 -4.16 5.54
C ASN A 16 9.23 -4.26 4.48
N PRO A 17 8.40 -5.32 4.50
CA PRO A 17 7.52 -5.65 3.40
C PRO A 17 6.49 -4.56 3.10
N VAL A 18 5.94 -3.91 4.12
CA VAL A 18 4.91 -2.85 4.01
C VAL A 18 5.41 -1.53 3.43
N ILE A 19 6.71 -1.28 3.40
CA ILE A 19 7.29 -0.08 2.76
C ILE A 19 8.10 -0.45 1.51
N ASN A 20 8.12 -1.73 1.14
CA ASN A 20 8.82 -2.20 -0.03
C ASN A 20 7.85 -2.13 -1.23
N PRO A 21 8.13 -1.28 -2.25
CA PRO A 21 7.28 -1.16 -3.43
C PRO A 21 7.04 -2.49 -4.14
N ILE A 22 8.02 -3.40 -4.09
CA ILE A 22 7.97 -4.70 -4.77
C ILE A 22 6.84 -5.57 -4.21
N SER A 23 6.50 -5.42 -2.93
CA SER A 23 5.41 -6.13 -2.24
C SER A 23 4.01 -5.77 -2.75
N TYR A 24 3.89 -4.81 -3.67
CA TYR A 24 2.62 -4.32 -4.16
C TYR A 24 2.38 -4.69 -5.62
N ILE A 25 1.11 -4.95 -5.92
CA ILE A 25 0.64 -5.27 -7.27
C ILE A 25 -0.40 -4.22 -7.64
N GLN A 26 -0.24 -3.59 -8.80
CA GLN A 26 -1.27 -2.70 -9.33
C GLN A 26 -2.49 -3.53 -9.72
N VAL A 27 -3.67 -3.10 -9.27
CA VAL A 27 -4.92 -3.77 -9.59
C VAL A 27 -5.86 -2.73 -10.22
N SER A 28 -6.70 -3.17 -11.15
CA SER A 28 -7.77 -2.38 -11.73
C SER A 28 -9.11 -2.71 -11.07
N GLY A 29 -10.03 -1.74 -11.06
CA GLY A 29 -11.36 -1.87 -10.48
C GLY A 29 -11.52 -1.16 -9.14
N THR A 30 -12.67 -1.40 -8.49
CA THR A 30 -13.00 -0.78 -7.20
C THR A 30 -12.27 -1.51 -6.08
N PRO A 31 -11.50 -0.81 -5.23
CA PRO A 31 -10.90 -1.42 -4.06
C PRO A 31 -11.99 -2.01 -3.15
N PRO A 32 -11.81 -3.24 -2.63
CA PRO A 32 -12.67 -3.72 -1.56
C PRO A 32 -12.48 -2.82 -0.33
N PHE A 33 -13.55 -2.54 0.42
CA PHE A 33 -13.40 -1.84 1.68
C PHE A 33 -12.79 -2.80 2.72
N CYS A 34 -11.54 -2.55 3.12
CA CYS A 34 -10.88 -3.26 4.23
C CYS A 34 -10.58 -2.23 5.32
N THR A 35 -11.04 -2.48 6.56
CA THR A 35 -10.64 -1.69 7.73
C THR A 35 -10.44 -2.61 8.94
N GLY A 36 -9.39 -2.34 9.73
CA GLY A 36 -9.30 -2.80 11.13
C GLY A 36 -8.36 -3.97 11.43
N GLY A 37 -7.06 -3.88 11.15
CA GLY A 37 -6.06 -4.86 11.62
C GLY A 37 -4.61 -4.47 11.32
N LEU A 38 -3.66 -5.36 11.65
CA LEU A 38 -2.22 -5.07 11.68
C LEU A 38 -1.53 -5.09 10.30
N ASN A 39 -2.28 -5.41 9.25
CA ASN A 39 -1.72 -5.71 7.93
C ASN A 39 -2.27 -4.74 6.89
N ILE A 40 -1.47 -4.40 5.89
CA ILE A 40 -1.94 -3.58 4.77
C ILE A 40 -2.84 -4.40 3.85
N CYS A 41 -3.99 -3.83 3.47
CA CYS A 41 -4.84 -4.33 2.39
C CYS A 41 -4.36 -3.72 1.06
N PHE A 42 -4.33 -2.39 0.99
CA PHE A 42 -3.94 -1.65 -0.20
C PHE A 42 -3.55 -0.21 0.09
N ILE A 43 -2.91 0.43 -0.89
CA ILE A 43 -2.54 1.84 -0.87
C ILE A 43 -2.94 2.54 -2.17
N PHE A 44 -3.18 3.84 -2.07
CA PHE A 44 -3.31 4.75 -3.20
C PHE A 44 -2.08 5.64 -3.30
N THR A 45 -1.39 5.57 -4.44
CA THR A 45 -0.22 6.41 -4.68
C THR A 45 0.04 6.55 -6.18
N THR A 46 1.02 7.36 -6.52
CA THR A 46 1.53 7.52 -7.89
C THR A 46 2.31 6.27 -8.32
N VAL A 47 2.31 6.01 -9.63
CA VAL A 47 2.99 4.85 -10.23
C VAL A 47 4.41 5.21 -10.61
N GLN A 48 5.35 4.32 -10.33
CA GLN A 48 6.68 4.25 -10.95
C GLN A 48 6.85 2.95 -11.72
N ILE A 49 7.79 2.91 -12.64
CA ILE A 49 8.15 1.69 -13.37
C ILE A 49 9.45 1.14 -12.79
N LEU A 50 9.40 -0.08 -12.25
CA LEU A 50 10.58 -0.81 -11.75
C LEU A 50 10.70 -2.12 -12.53
N GLY A 51 11.79 -2.29 -13.28
CA GLY A 51 12.02 -3.49 -14.09
C GLY A 51 10.93 -3.76 -15.13
N GLY A 52 10.30 -2.71 -15.67
CA GLY A 52 9.19 -2.83 -16.63
C GLY A 52 7.82 -3.09 -16.00
N VAL A 53 7.73 -3.19 -14.67
CA VAL A 53 6.48 -3.46 -13.95
C VAL A 53 6.02 -2.20 -13.20
N PRO A 54 4.72 -1.82 -13.27
CA PRO A 54 4.16 -0.76 -12.45
C PRO A 54 4.23 -1.08 -10.96
N LYS A 55 4.80 -0.15 -10.19
CA LYS A 55 4.98 -0.23 -8.74
C LYS A 55 4.61 1.08 -8.07
N PRO A 56 4.20 1.07 -6.79
CA PRO A 56 3.87 2.29 -6.08
C PRO A 56 5.10 3.14 -5.80
N ILE A 57 4.98 4.46 -5.88
CA ILE A 57 5.97 5.37 -5.28
C ILE A 57 5.66 5.48 -3.79
N ILE A 58 6.61 5.03 -2.96
CA ILE A 58 6.52 5.15 -1.50
C ILE A 58 7.40 6.32 -1.08
N THR A 59 6.76 7.48 -0.88
CA THR A 59 7.43 8.68 -0.36
C THR A 59 7.59 8.59 1.15
N GLY A 60 8.43 9.43 1.75
CA GLY A 60 8.56 9.50 3.21
C GLY A 60 7.24 9.81 3.92
N ALA A 61 6.39 10.64 3.32
CA ALA A 61 5.06 10.95 3.84
C ALA A 61 4.11 9.74 3.79
N LEU A 62 4.08 9.01 2.66
CA LEU A 62 3.26 7.80 2.54
C LEU A 62 3.75 6.70 3.48
N GLN A 63 5.07 6.54 3.64
CA GLN A 63 5.64 5.63 4.61
C GLN A 63 5.20 5.95 6.04
N ALA A 64 5.20 7.22 6.43
CA ALA A 64 4.72 7.64 7.75
C ALA A 64 3.21 7.34 7.93
N GLU A 65 2.42 7.56 6.88
CA GLU A 65 0.99 7.25 6.86
C GLU A 65 0.75 5.73 7.00
N ILE A 66 1.51 4.90 6.28
CA ILE A 66 1.47 3.43 6.37
C ILE A 66 1.76 2.98 7.80
N ASN A 67 2.84 3.47 8.40
CA ASN A 67 3.23 3.09 9.75
C ASN A 67 2.18 3.53 10.78
N THR A 68 1.60 4.73 10.60
CA THR A 68 0.54 5.24 11.48
C THR A 68 -0.71 4.38 11.36
N ALA A 69 -1.17 4.09 10.15
CA ALA A 69 -2.37 3.28 9.92
C ALA A 69 -2.26 1.87 10.52
N ILE A 70 -1.08 1.23 10.42
CA ILE A 70 -0.80 -0.06 11.06
C ILE A 70 -0.80 0.06 12.59
N ALA A 71 -0.16 1.11 13.13
CA ALA A 71 -0.07 1.31 14.58
C ALA A 71 -1.42 1.61 15.23
N THR A 72 -2.29 2.35 14.54
CA THR A 72 -3.62 2.73 15.03
C THR A 72 -4.72 1.78 14.59
N LEU A 73 -4.43 0.84 13.68
CA LEU A 73 -5.40 -0.05 13.04
C LEU A 73 -6.51 0.71 12.29
N ILE A 74 -6.25 1.97 11.92
CA ILE A 74 -7.22 2.87 11.29
C ILE A 74 -6.76 3.16 9.87
N SER A 75 -7.67 2.97 8.91
CA SER A 75 -7.41 3.32 7.52
C SER A 75 -7.51 4.83 7.30
N THR A 76 -6.68 5.33 6.40
CA THR A 76 -6.61 6.72 5.96
C THR A 76 -7.01 6.82 4.48
N PRO A 77 -7.15 8.02 3.90
CA PRO A 77 -7.50 8.17 2.49
C PRO A 77 -6.55 7.46 1.52
N ASN A 78 -5.26 7.32 1.87
CA ASN A 78 -4.27 6.67 0.99
C ASN A 78 -3.88 5.26 1.44
N VAL A 79 -4.19 4.85 2.66
CA VAL A 79 -3.73 3.56 3.23
C VAL A 79 -4.89 2.84 3.89
N TYR A 80 -5.14 1.61 3.44
CA TYR A 80 -6.20 0.77 4.01
C TYR A 80 -5.61 -0.49 4.63
N VAL A 81 -6.03 -0.77 5.87
CA VAL A 81 -5.58 -1.93 6.65
C VAL A 81 -6.63 -3.03 6.65
N LYS A 82 -6.19 -4.29 6.54
CA LYS A 82 -7.07 -5.46 6.61
C LYS A 82 -7.25 -5.90 8.07
N PRO A 83 -8.44 -6.36 8.48
CA PRO A 83 -8.63 -7.06 9.74
C PRO A 83 -7.84 -8.37 9.81
#